data_AF-A0AAW8IGN3-F1
#
_entry.id   AF-A0AAW8IGN3-F1
#
_cell.length_a   1.000
_cell.length_b   1.000
_cell.length_c   1.000
_cell.angle_alpha   90.00
_cell.angle_beta   90.00
_cell.angle_gamma   90.00
#
_symmetry.space_group_name_H-M   'P 1'
#
loop_
_entity.id
_entity.type
_entity.pdbx_description
1 polymer ?
#
loop_
_entity_poly.entity_id
_entity_poly.type
_entity_poly.pdbx_seq_one_letter_code
_entity_poly.pdbx_strand_id
1 'polypeptide(L)'
;MLTIVLKMILCSGILLALYHLVLVKERTFIFNRFYLISALLFSFSIPFATIETKQVEKEIPETVFVGEIQQPILQTPIVQQESFDYTQALLIAYCIVSGILILKIGYSVIRIKKLKGRKIRYQNRTVFLLNQDLAPFSFWNTIYLSETYFKDSKIQDSVFLHEEIHVKQKYSADILFVEILKAVFWLNPFLYFYKKAMVNNHEFIADDRVIRKKKNIKSYQELILQEILKQQNLALIHQFNFNNTKKRFIMMTNKNSKFAKMKNYLAVPAFAVLAIVFAEKTYAKESIENLNQEKENVINKTPSETGQDNLMTNYSNEREGVVMGSKGRSSTIGQDTIPIKKNVDGKLDEKPVQDISTAVEGVAADLVPAEYPGGNNELRKKMAYNFDSSTLDHQNSIIKGDVFIIVDENGKASGISAVGENEKFNNEAIRVAKLANENVTWTPATKDGLAVRYRYKIPLAMQFAPNDKTQ
;
A
#
# COMPACT_ATOMS: atom_id res chain seq x y z
N MET A 1 -15.37 -10.21 8.44
CA MET A 1 -15.97 -9.78 7.14
C MET A 1 -15.63 -8.35 6.75
N LEU A 2 -16.00 -7.31 7.52
CA LEU A 2 -15.73 -5.91 7.15
C LEU A 2 -14.25 -5.62 6.87
N THR A 3 -13.35 -6.13 7.72
CA THR A 3 -11.88 -6.04 7.55
C THR A 3 -11.40 -6.62 6.22
N ILE A 4 -11.92 -7.78 5.81
CA ILE A 4 -11.61 -8.45 4.54
C ILE A 4 -12.04 -7.57 3.36
N VAL A 5 -13.26 -7.02 3.38
CA VAL A 5 -13.76 -6.14 2.32
C VAL A 5 -12.92 -4.86 2.22
N LEU A 6 -12.51 -4.28 3.36
CA LEU A 6 -11.63 -3.12 3.39
C LEU A 6 -10.24 -3.45 2.80
N LYS A 7 -9.64 -4.59 3.18
CA LYS A 7 -8.38 -5.11 2.59
C LYS A 7 -8.49 -5.23 1.07
N MET A 8 -9.58 -5.79 0.54
CA MET A 8 -9.83 -5.91 -0.91
C MET A 8 -9.89 -4.56 -1.62
N ILE A 9 -10.67 -3.61 -1.08
CA ILE A 9 -10.85 -2.26 -1.66
C ILE A 9 -9.51 -1.50 -1.68
N LEU A 10 -8.77 -1.53 -0.57
CA LEU A 10 -7.49 -0.82 -0.43
C LEU A 10 -6.43 -1.42 -1.37
N CYS A 11 -6.29 -2.75 -1.37
CA CYS A 11 -5.36 -3.45 -2.26
C CYS A 11 -5.69 -3.22 -3.75
N SER A 12 -6.97 -3.25 -4.14
CA SER A 12 -7.37 -2.99 -5.52
C SER A 12 -7.06 -1.55 -5.93
N GLY A 13 -7.23 -0.58 -5.01
CA GLY A 13 -6.88 0.83 -5.20
C GLY A 13 -5.39 1.07 -5.41
N ILE A 14 -4.51 0.50 -4.57
CA ILE A 14 -3.04 0.67 -4.70
C ILE A 14 -2.54 0.11 -6.04
N LEU A 15 -2.97 -1.10 -6.40
CA LEU A 15 -2.55 -1.73 -7.66
C LEU A 15 -3.04 -0.95 -8.90
N LEU A 16 -4.21 -0.31 -8.81
CA LEU A 16 -4.72 0.57 -9.85
C LEU A 16 -3.95 1.89 -9.95
N ALA A 17 -3.54 2.45 -8.80
CA ALA A 17 -2.69 3.64 -8.75
C ALA A 17 -1.32 3.38 -9.41
N LEU A 18 -0.68 2.26 -9.09
CA LEU A 18 0.57 1.83 -9.73
C LEU A 18 0.42 1.72 -11.26
N TYR A 19 -0.67 1.15 -11.74
CA TYR A 19 -0.99 1.11 -13.18
C TYR A 19 -1.08 2.52 -13.81
N HIS A 20 -1.82 3.43 -13.18
CA HIS A 20 -2.02 4.77 -13.72
C HIS A 20 -0.79 5.68 -13.64
N LEU A 21 0.07 5.50 -12.63
CA LEU A 21 1.30 6.29 -12.47
C LEU A 21 2.42 5.81 -13.39
N VAL A 22 2.58 4.48 -13.53
CA VAL A 22 3.76 3.86 -14.16
C VAL A 22 3.44 3.19 -15.50
N LEU A 23 2.45 2.30 -15.56
CA LEU A 23 2.27 1.36 -16.67
C LEU A 23 1.46 1.93 -17.85
N VAL A 24 0.44 2.75 -17.60
CA VAL A 24 -0.46 3.29 -18.65
C VAL A 24 0.27 4.19 -19.66
N LYS A 25 1.45 4.71 -19.31
CA LYS A 25 2.28 5.60 -20.12
C LYS A 25 3.15 4.85 -21.14
N GLU A 26 3.28 3.52 -21.02
CA GLU A 26 4.15 2.70 -21.86
C GLU A 26 3.33 1.83 -22.83
N ARG A 27 3.82 1.59 -24.06
CA ARG A 27 3.18 0.72 -25.07
C ARG A 27 3.41 -0.75 -24.80
N THR A 28 3.39 -1.16 -23.55
CA THR A 28 3.51 -2.55 -23.07
C THR A 28 2.12 -3.16 -22.87
N PHE A 29 1.17 -2.83 -23.75
CA PHE A 29 -0.27 -3.07 -23.57
C PHE A 29 -0.67 -4.52 -23.27
N ILE A 30 0.06 -5.50 -23.81
CA ILE A 30 -0.17 -6.92 -23.54
C ILE A 30 0.15 -7.22 -22.06
N PHE A 31 1.29 -6.72 -21.55
CA PHE A 31 1.63 -6.81 -20.13
C PHE A 31 0.59 -6.08 -19.27
N ASN A 32 0.20 -4.87 -19.67
CA ASN A 32 -0.83 -4.08 -18.97
C ASN A 32 -2.18 -4.82 -18.87
N ARG A 33 -2.58 -5.59 -19.90
CA ARG A 33 -3.78 -6.44 -19.85
C ARG A 33 -3.67 -7.49 -18.75
N PHE A 34 -2.58 -8.26 -18.76
CA PHE A 34 -2.34 -9.29 -17.75
C PHE A 34 -2.22 -8.69 -16.35
N TYR A 35 -1.48 -7.59 -16.20
CA TYR A 35 -1.38 -6.84 -14.95
C TYR A 35 -2.76 -6.46 -14.39
N LEU A 36 -3.65 -5.87 -15.19
CA LEU A 36 -4.98 -5.44 -14.71
C LEU A 36 -5.85 -6.63 -14.25
N ILE A 37 -5.78 -7.77 -14.94
CA ILE A 37 -6.52 -8.98 -14.57
C ILE A 37 -5.92 -9.62 -13.30
N SER A 38 -4.59 -9.79 -13.27
CA SER A 38 -3.88 -10.32 -12.12
C SER A 38 -4.01 -9.44 -10.88
N ALA A 39 -4.02 -8.11 -11.04
CA ALA A 39 -4.22 -7.15 -9.95
C ALA A 39 -5.60 -7.31 -9.31
N LEU A 40 -6.65 -7.47 -10.12
CA LEU A 40 -7.99 -7.77 -9.62
C LEU A 40 -7.98 -9.10 -8.86
N LEU A 41 -7.61 -10.21 -9.52
CA LEU A 41 -7.58 -11.54 -8.91
C LEU A 41 -6.80 -11.56 -7.58
N PHE A 42 -5.59 -11.00 -7.58
CA PHE A 42 -4.77 -10.87 -6.39
C PHE A 42 -5.46 -10.07 -5.28
N SER A 43 -6.07 -8.92 -5.58
CA SER A 43 -6.73 -8.09 -4.56
C SER A 43 -7.92 -8.78 -3.88
N PHE A 44 -8.60 -9.71 -4.58
CA PHE A 44 -9.68 -10.51 -4.01
C PHE A 44 -9.18 -11.79 -3.34
N SER A 45 -8.06 -12.37 -3.77
CA SER A 45 -7.49 -13.59 -3.17
C SER A 45 -6.63 -13.32 -1.93
N ILE A 46 -5.84 -12.24 -1.91
CA ILE A 46 -4.82 -12.03 -0.87
C ILE A 46 -5.36 -11.95 0.57
N PRO A 47 -6.55 -11.41 0.88
CA PRO A 47 -7.04 -11.36 2.26
C PRO A 47 -7.43 -12.74 2.83
N PHE A 48 -7.46 -13.79 2.00
CA PHE A 48 -7.70 -15.18 2.40
C PHE A 48 -6.41 -16.01 2.47
N ALA A 49 -5.26 -15.45 2.07
CA ALA A 49 -3.98 -16.13 2.22
C ALA A 49 -3.49 -15.98 3.67
N THR A 50 -3.12 -17.08 4.30
CA THR A 50 -2.51 -17.10 5.63
C THR A 50 -0.98 -17.13 5.52
N ILE A 51 -0.31 -16.29 6.31
CA ILE A 51 1.14 -16.35 6.53
C ILE A 51 1.35 -16.75 7.98
N GLU A 52 1.97 -17.90 8.19
CA GLU A 52 2.43 -18.32 9.51
C GLU A 52 3.58 -17.44 9.95
N THR A 53 3.41 -16.80 11.11
CA THR A 53 4.48 -16.07 11.79
C THR A 53 4.70 -16.70 13.15
N LYS A 54 5.96 -16.86 13.54
CA LYS A 54 6.29 -17.24 14.92
C LYS A 54 5.69 -16.20 15.87
N GLN A 55 5.10 -16.64 16.98
CA GLN A 55 4.79 -15.73 18.07
C GLN A 55 6.12 -15.19 18.60
N VAL A 56 6.28 -13.87 18.59
CA VAL A 56 7.02 -13.22 19.66
C VAL A 56 6.00 -13.07 20.76
N GLU A 57 6.07 -13.96 21.74
CA GLU A 57 5.19 -13.95 22.90
C GLU A 57 5.45 -12.65 23.67
N LYS A 58 4.54 -11.69 23.50
CA LYS A 58 4.48 -10.54 24.38
C LYS A 58 3.68 -11.00 25.59
N GLU A 59 4.37 -11.41 26.64
CA GLU A 59 3.76 -11.77 27.92
C GLU A 59 2.80 -10.66 28.36
N ILE A 60 1.51 -10.95 28.29
CA ILE A 60 0.47 -10.18 28.96
C ILE A 60 0.15 -11.02 30.19
N PRO A 61 0.39 -10.53 31.42
CA PRO A 61 0.13 -11.32 32.61
C PRO A 61 -1.35 -11.69 32.68
N GLU A 62 -1.64 -12.99 32.76
CA GLU A 62 -3.00 -13.47 32.96
C GLU A 62 -3.51 -12.99 34.33
N THR A 63 -4.47 -12.07 34.30
CA THR A 63 -5.23 -11.70 35.51
C THR A 63 -6.10 -12.88 35.89
N VAL A 64 -5.64 -13.67 36.86
CA VAL A 64 -6.39 -14.75 37.50
C VAL A 64 -7.68 -14.16 38.09
N PHE A 65 -8.82 -14.45 37.47
CA PHE A 65 -10.12 -14.18 38.07
C PHE A 65 -10.34 -15.15 39.23
N VAL A 66 -10.22 -14.63 40.46
CA VAL A 66 -10.71 -15.33 41.64
C VAL A 66 -12.24 -15.38 41.52
N GLY A 67 -12.80 -16.59 41.51
CA GLY A 67 -14.23 -16.79 41.31
C GLY A 67 -15.05 -16.17 42.44
N GLU A 68 -15.97 -15.27 42.10
CA GLU A 68 -16.98 -14.82 43.05
C GLU A 68 -17.94 -15.95 43.40
N ILE A 69 -18.33 -16.00 44.67
CA ILE A 69 -19.24 -17.01 45.22
C ILE A 69 -20.64 -16.79 44.62
N GLN A 70 -21.09 -17.73 43.81
CA GLN A 70 -22.44 -17.71 43.24
C GLN A 70 -23.48 -17.81 44.36
N GLN A 71 -24.24 -16.74 44.59
CA GLN A 71 -25.53 -16.83 45.29
C GLN A 71 -26.63 -17.23 44.29
N PRO A 72 -27.59 -18.08 44.68
CA PRO A 72 -28.65 -18.52 43.79
C PRO A 72 -29.68 -17.40 43.58
N ILE A 73 -29.57 -16.69 42.46
CA ILE A 73 -30.60 -15.76 41.99
C ILE A 73 -31.81 -16.58 41.52
N LEU A 74 -32.99 -16.31 42.08
CA LEU A 74 -34.25 -16.88 41.62
C LEU A 74 -34.49 -16.45 40.16
N GLN A 75 -34.40 -17.41 39.23
CA GLN A 75 -34.68 -17.17 37.81
C GLN A 75 -36.18 -16.97 37.61
N THR A 76 -36.60 -15.72 37.43
CA THR A 76 -37.83 -15.43 36.67
C THR A 76 -37.55 -15.73 35.19
N PRO A 77 -38.51 -16.32 34.45
CA PRO A 77 -38.30 -16.64 33.05
C PRO A 77 -38.20 -15.34 32.24
N ILE A 78 -37.00 -15.05 31.73
CA ILE A 78 -36.77 -13.97 30.79
C ILE A 78 -37.49 -14.35 29.50
N VAL A 79 -38.55 -13.62 29.15
CA VAL A 79 -39.17 -13.72 27.83
C VAL A 79 -38.14 -13.25 26.80
N GLN A 80 -37.56 -14.19 26.05
CA GLN A 80 -36.76 -13.86 24.88
C GLN A 80 -37.65 -13.17 23.85
N GLN A 81 -37.60 -11.84 23.80
CA GLN A 81 -38.01 -11.11 22.61
C GLN A 81 -37.00 -11.47 21.51
N GLU A 82 -37.47 -12.03 20.39
CA GLU A 82 -36.65 -12.21 19.20
C GLU A 82 -36.26 -10.84 18.65
N SER A 83 -35.07 -10.36 19.03
CA SER A 83 -34.49 -9.14 18.47
C SER A 83 -34.19 -9.35 16.99
N PHE A 84 -34.82 -8.57 16.12
CA PHE A 84 -34.63 -8.67 14.67
C PHE A 84 -33.15 -8.47 14.28
N ASP A 85 -32.54 -9.48 13.64
CA ASP A 85 -31.14 -9.41 13.23
C ASP A 85 -30.94 -8.54 11.98
N TYR A 86 -30.63 -7.26 12.21
CA TYR A 86 -30.26 -6.30 11.18
C TYR A 86 -29.08 -6.77 10.30
N THR A 87 -28.21 -7.67 10.78
CA THR A 87 -27.08 -8.23 10.02
C THR A 87 -27.58 -9.13 8.89
N GLN A 88 -28.53 -10.03 9.19
CA GLN A 88 -29.17 -10.89 8.21
C GLN A 88 -30.00 -10.08 7.20
N ALA A 89 -30.75 -9.08 7.67
CA ALA A 89 -31.51 -8.20 6.80
C ALA A 89 -30.60 -7.43 5.82
N LEU A 90 -29.46 -6.90 6.29
CA LEU A 90 -28.47 -6.23 5.46
C LEU A 90 -27.80 -7.17 4.45
N LEU A 91 -27.51 -8.42 4.85
CA LEU A 91 -26.96 -9.44 3.96
C LEU A 91 -27.95 -9.82 2.84
N ILE A 92 -29.23 -10.00 3.19
CA ILE A 92 -30.31 -10.26 2.21
C ILE A 92 -30.44 -9.09 1.23
N ALA A 93 -30.47 -7.85 1.73
CA ALA A 93 -30.52 -6.64 0.90
C ALA A 93 -29.31 -6.55 -0.06
N TYR A 94 -28.10 -6.85 0.43
CA TYR A 94 -26.88 -6.89 -0.38
C TYR A 94 -26.98 -7.91 -1.52
N CYS A 95 -27.46 -9.12 -1.21
CA CYS A 95 -27.68 -10.20 -2.19
C CYS A 95 -28.73 -9.82 -3.24
N ILE A 96 -29.82 -9.15 -2.85
CA ILE A 96 -30.85 -8.66 -3.79
C ILE A 96 -30.26 -7.64 -4.76
N VAL A 97 -29.53 -6.63 -4.28
CA VAL A 97 -28.89 -5.61 -5.14
C VAL A 97 -27.89 -6.24 -6.10
N SER A 98 -27.02 -7.12 -5.61
CA SER A 98 -26.08 -7.90 -6.43
C SER A 98 -26.81 -8.71 -7.51
N GLY A 99 -27.88 -9.42 -7.14
CA GLY A 99 -28.71 -10.20 -8.06
C GLY A 99 -29.33 -9.35 -9.18
N ILE A 100 -29.89 -8.18 -8.85
CA ILE A 100 -30.45 -7.24 -9.84
C ILE A 100 -29.35 -6.75 -10.82
N LEU A 101 -28.14 -6.48 -10.32
CA LEU A 101 -27.01 -6.07 -11.16
C LEU A 101 -26.53 -7.20 -12.08
N ILE A 102 -26.49 -8.46 -11.60
CA ILE A 102 -26.19 -9.64 -12.43
C ILE A 102 -27.27 -9.86 -13.50
N LEU A 103 -28.56 -9.74 -13.15
CA LEU A 103 -29.67 -9.85 -14.10
C LEU A 103 -29.60 -8.75 -15.18
N LYS A 104 -29.22 -7.52 -14.82
CA LYS A 104 -28.98 -6.42 -15.78
C LYS A 104 -27.88 -6.75 -16.78
N ILE A 105 -26.79 -7.40 -16.35
CA ILE A 105 -25.72 -7.88 -17.23
C ILE A 105 -26.26 -8.98 -18.17
N GLY A 106 -26.97 -9.97 -17.62
CA GLY A 106 -27.60 -11.04 -18.40
C GLY A 106 -28.57 -10.52 -19.46
N TYR A 107 -29.44 -9.57 -19.10
CA TYR A 107 -30.34 -8.89 -20.03
C TYR A 107 -29.58 -8.17 -21.15
N SER A 108 -28.47 -7.50 -20.85
CA SER A 108 -27.64 -6.84 -21.87
C SER A 108 -27.06 -7.84 -22.88
N VAL A 109 -26.58 -9.00 -22.43
CA VAL A 109 -26.11 -10.08 -23.31
C VAL A 109 -27.24 -10.67 -24.15
N ILE A 110 -28.43 -10.87 -23.56
CA ILE A 110 -29.62 -11.33 -24.28
C ILE A 110 -30.04 -10.31 -25.35
N ARG A 111 -30.00 -9.00 -25.05
CA ARG A 111 -30.31 -7.92 -26.01
C ARG A 111 -29.39 -7.97 -27.24
N ILE A 112 -28.09 -8.21 -27.06
CA ILE A 112 -27.13 -8.37 -28.17
C ILE A 112 -27.45 -9.63 -28.99
N LYS A 113 -27.81 -10.74 -28.34
CA LYS A 113 -28.20 -12.00 -29.03
C LYS A 113 -29.54 -11.89 -29.77
N LYS A 114 -30.45 -11.00 -29.36
CA LYS A 114 -31.76 -10.77 -29.98
C LYS A 114 -31.74 -9.77 -31.16
N LEU A 115 -30.57 -9.23 -31.54
CA LEU A 115 -30.46 -8.33 -32.68
C LEU A 115 -30.86 -9.03 -34.00
N LYS A 116 -31.70 -8.37 -34.81
CA LYS A 116 -32.17 -8.89 -36.09
C LYS A 116 -31.14 -8.63 -37.19
N GLY A 117 -30.93 -9.62 -38.06
CA GLY A 117 -29.92 -9.58 -39.10
C GLY A 117 -29.64 -10.95 -39.72
N ARG A 118 -28.65 -11.01 -40.62
CA ARG A 118 -28.18 -12.25 -41.26
C ARG A 118 -26.71 -12.52 -40.97
N LYS A 119 -26.33 -13.79 -40.83
CA LYS A 119 -24.93 -14.21 -40.71
C LYS A 119 -24.30 -14.38 -42.09
N ILE A 120 -23.10 -13.84 -42.27
CA ILE A 120 -22.23 -14.08 -43.42
C ILE A 120 -20.84 -14.52 -42.94
N ARG A 121 -20.04 -15.13 -43.83
CA ARG A 121 -18.60 -15.30 -43.60
C ARG A 121 -17.84 -14.27 -44.43
N TYR A 122 -17.00 -13.47 -43.79
CA TYR A 122 -16.13 -12.49 -44.44
C TYR A 122 -14.72 -12.61 -43.87
N GLN A 123 -13.69 -12.68 -44.72
CA GLN A 123 -12.29 -12.94 -44.33
C GLN A 123 -12.12 -14.10 -43.32
N ASN A 124 -12.83 -15.21 -43.54
CA ASN A 124 -12.89 -16.39 -42.66
C ASN A 124 -13.37 -16.12 -41.20
N ARG A 125 -14.17 -15.06 -41.00
CA ARG A 125 -14.81 -14.73 -39.72
C ARG A 125 -16.32 -14.65 -39.85
N THR A 126 -17.02 -14.92 -38.75
CA THR A 126 -18.48 -14.77 -38.66
C THR A 126 -18.82 -13.30 -38.48
N VAL A 127 -19.48 -12.73 -39.48
CA VAL A 127 -20.02 -11.37 -39.44
C VAL A 127 -21.54 -11.44 -39.41
N PHE A 128 -22.15 -10.66 -38.53
CA PHE A 128 -23.60 -10.51 -38.42
C PHE A 128 -23.99 -9.15 -39.00
N LEU A 129 -24.63 -9.17 -40.18
CA LEU A 129 -25.16 -7.96 -40.81
C LEU A 129 -26.48 -7.59 -40.15
N LEU A 130 -26.49 -6.43 -39.52
CA LEU A 130 -27.64 -5.83 -38.83
C LEU A 130 -28.53 -5.05 -39.79
N ASN A 131 -29.85 -5.19 -39.63
CA ASN A 131 -30.84 -4.42 -40.39
C ASN A 131 -30.96 -2.94 -39.94
N GLN A 132 -30.26 -2.57 -38.88
CA GLN A 132 -30.30 -1.26 -38.24
C GLN A 132 -28.92 -0.58 -38.36
N ASP A 133 -28.89 0.73 -38.55
CA ASP A 133 -27.62 1.47 -38.69
C ASP A 133 -26.98 1.69 -37.31
N LEU A 134 -26.02 0.83 -36.99
CA LEU A 134 -25.12 0.94 -35.84
C LEU A 134 -23.68 0.90 -36.34
N ALA A 135 -22.79 1.62 -35.66
CA ALA A 135 -21.35 1.50 -35.90
C ALA A 135 -20.89 0.04 -35.69
N PRO A 136 -19.81 -0.38 -36.38
CA PRO A 136 -19.16 -1.65 -36.15
C PRO A 136 -18.87 -1.91 -34.67
N PHE A 137 -19.19 -3.12 -34.21
CA PHE A 137 -18.78 -3.59 -32.89
C PHE A 137 -18.63 -5.11 -32.89
N SER A 138 -17.94 -5.63 -31.89
CA SER A 138 -17.68 -7.06 -31.73
C SER A 138 -18.11 -7.56 -30.36
N PHE A 139 -18.69 -8.76 -30.34
CA PHE A 139 -19.07 -9.41 -29.10
C PHE A 139 -18.82 -10.91 -29.17
N TRP A 140 -18.07 -11.40 -28.18
CA TRP A 140 -17.70 -12.81 -28.00
C TRP A 140 -16.90 -13.38 -29.19
N ASN A 141 -17.56 -14.00 -30.15
CA ASN A 141 -16.94 -14.61 -31.35
C ASN A 141 -17.59 -14.13 -32.66
N THR A 142 -18.30 -12.99 -32.62
CA THR A 142 -19.07 -12.43 -33.74
C THR A 142 -18.74 -10.95 -33.89
N ILE A 143 -18.49 -10.52 -35.14
CA ILE A 143 -18.40 -9.11 -35.52
C ILE A 143 -19.77 -8.68 -36.02
N TYR A 144 -20.27 -7.53 -35.60
CA TYR A 144 -21.55 -6.95 -35.98
C TYR A 144 -21.30 -5.70 -36.84
N LEU A 145 -21.90 -5.63 -38.02
CA LEU A 145 -21.83 -4.50 -38.95
C LEU A 145 -23.24 -4.16 -39.43
N SER A 146 -23.58 -2.89 -39.69
CA SER A 146 -24.85 -2.57 -40.35
C SER A 146 -24.82 -2.93 -41.85
N GLU A 147 -25.99 -3.26 -42.41
CA GLU A 147 -26.09 -3.54 -43.85
C GLU A 147 -25.86 -2.29 -44.72
N THR A 148 -26.16 -1.10 -44.19
CA THR A 148 -25.76 0.20 -44.73
C THR A 148 -24.23 0.34 -44.77
N TYR A 149 -23.53 0.11 -43.66
CA TYR A 149 -22.06 0.14 -43.61
C TYR A 149 -21.41 -0.82 -44.63
N PHE A 150 -22.01 -2.00 -44.81
CA PHE A 150 -21.55 -3.00 -45.79
C PHE A 150 -21.72 -2.54 -47.25
N LYS A 151 -22.79 -1.78 -47.56
CA LYS A 151 -23.12 -1.32 -48.92
C LYS A 151 -22.42 -0.01 -49.29
N ASP A 152 -22.49 0.98 -48.41
CA ASP A 152 -22.08 2.36 -48.70
C ASP A 152 -20.56 2.55 -48.68
N SER A 153 -19.83 1.65 -48.01
CA SER A 153 -18.41 1.82 -47.72
C SER A 153 -17.69 0.48 -47.64
N LYS A 154 -17.50 -0.18 -48.81
CA LYS A 154 -16.74 -1.43 -49.02
C LYS A 154 -15.78 -1.69 -47.86
N ILE A 155 -16.18 -2.60 -46.95
CA ILE A 155 -15.67 -2.74 -45.57
C ILE A 155 -14.27 -2.13 -45.41
N GLN A 156 -14.17 -1.02 -44.67
CA GLN A 156 -12.87 -0.41 -44.40
C GLN A 156 -12.00 -1.39 -43.63
N ASP A 157 -11.00 -1.96 -44.32
CA ASP A 157 -10.11 -3.01 -43.81
C ASP A 157 -9.58 -2.74 -42.39
N SER A 158 -9.27 -1.47 -42.09
CA SER A 158 -8.72 -1.05 -40.80
C SER A 158 -9.73 -1.18 -39.66
N VAL A 159 -11.01 -0.92 -39.91
CA VAL A 159 -12.10 -1.09 -38.93
C VAL A 159 -12.43 -2.58 -38.77
N PHE A 160 -12.56 -3.33 -39.86
CA PHE A 160 -12.77 -4.78 -39.76
C PHE A 160 -11.62 -5.49 -39.05
N LEU A 161 -10.37 -5.08 -39.30
CA LEU A 161 -9.21 -5.61 -38.59
C LEU A 161 -9.26 -5.27 -37.09
N HIS A 162 -9.70 -4.06 -36.72
CA HIS A 162 -9.88 -3.65 -35.32
C HIS A 162 -10.90 -4.57 -34.61
N GLU A 163 -12.08 -4.76 -35.20
CA GLU A 163 -13.11 -5.67 -34.67
C GLU A 163 -12.67 -7.14 -34.67
N GLU A 164 -11.89 -7.57 -35.66
CA GLU A 164 -11.32 -8.92 -35.67
C GLU A 164 -10.33 -9.11 -34.51
N ILE A 165 -9.54 -8.10 -34.16
CA ILE A 165 -8.62 -8.17 -33.02
C ILE A 165 -9.38 -8.31 -31.71
N HIS A 166 -10.47 -7.57 -31.51
CA HIS A 166 -11.31 -7.69 -30.33
C HIS A 166 -11.87 -9.11 -30.14
N VAL A 167 -12.38 -9.72 -31.22
CA VAL A 167 -12.82 -11.14 -31.23
C VAL A 167 -11.66 -12.09 -30.96
N LYS A 168 -10.56 -11.99 -31.72
CA LYS A 168 -9.38 -12.88 -31.60
C LYS A 168 -8.78 -12.90 -30.20
N GLN A 169 -8.88 -11.81 -29.47
CA GLN A 169 -8.33 -11.68 -28.11
C GLN A 169 -9.35 -11.94 -27.00
N LYS A 170 -10.62 -12.15 -27.36
CA LYS A 170 -11.74 -12.41 -26.47
C LYS A 170 -11.99 -11.30 -25.43
N TYR A 171 -11.75 -10.03 -25.77
CA TYR A 171 -11.88 -8.94 -24.79
C TYR A 171 -13.30 -8.81 -24.19
N SER A 172 -14.34 -9.31 -24.87
CA SER A 172 -15.68 -9.40 -24.28
C SER A 172 -15.73 -10.25 -23.00
N ALA A 173 -14.86 -11.26 -22.87
CA ALA A 173 -14.73 -12.07 -21.65
C ALA A 173 -14.11 -11.26 -20.50
N ASP A 174 -13.02 -10.53 -20.77
CA ASP A 174 -12.38 -9.62 -19.81
C ASP A 174 -13.34 -8.54 -19.29
N ILE A 175 -14.16 -7.97 -20.18
CA ILE A 175 -15.17 -6.97 -19.80
C ILE A 175 -16.34 -7.60 -19.03
N LEU A 176 -16.77 -8.82 -19.40
CA LEU A 176 -17.80 -9.55 -18.65
C LEU A 176 -17.32 -9.92 -17.25
N PHE A 177 -16.05 -10.33 -17.10
CA PHE A 177 -15.42 -10.63 -15.82
C PHE A 177 -15.44 -9.44 -14.87
N VAL A 178 -14.96 -8.26 -15.31
CA VAL A 178 -14.99 -7.05 -14.46
C VAL A 178 -16.42 -6.54 -14.22
N GLU A 179 -17.37 -6.74 -15.14
CA GLU A 179 -18.78 -6.43 -14.89
C GLU A 179 -19.41 -7.35 -13.81
N ILE A 180 -19.11 -8.65 -13.83
CA ILE A 180 -19.53 -9.58 -12.78
C ILE A 180 -18.94 -9.18 -11.43
N LEU A 181 -17.63 -8.88 -11.37
CA LEU A 181 -17.02 -8.35 -10.14
C LEU A 181 -17.66 -7.04 -9.68
N LYS A 182 -17.99 -6.12 -10.59
CA LYS A 182 -18.71 -4.87 -10.26
C LYS A 182 -20.14 -5.09 -9.78
N ALA A 183 -20.79 -6.21 -10.13
CA ALA A 183 -22.11 -6.53 -9.61
C ALA A 183 -22.01 -7.16 -8.21
N VAL A 184 -21.09 -8.11 -8.02
CA VAL A 184 -20.87 -8.80 -6.74
C VAL A 184 -20.27 -7.89 -5.68
N PHE A 185 -19.36 -6.98 -6.07
CA PHE A 185 -18.66 -6.04 -5.19
C PHE A 185 -18.99 -4.58 -5.57
N TRP A 186 -20.28 -4.29 -5.76
CA TRP A 186 -20.78 -3.02 -6.29
C TRP A 186 -20.40 -1.77 -5.45
N LEU A 187 -20.11 -1.97 -4.16
CA LEU A 187 -19.58 -0.96 -3.24
C LEU A 187 -18.11 -0.59 -3.49
N ASN A 188 -17.33 -1.37 -4.25
CA ASN A 188 -15.92 -1.05 -4.53
C ASN A 188 -15.82 -0.06 -5.72
N PRO A 189 -15.46 1.22 -5.48
CA PRO A 189 -15.40 2.22 -6.55
C PRO A 189 -14.27 1.95 -7.54
N PHE A 190 -13.17 1.30 -7.11
CA PHE A 190 -12.00 1.05 -7.97
C PHE A 190 -12.34 0.13 -9.13
N LEU A 191 -13.30 -0.78 -9.00
CA LEU A 191 -13.71 -1.68 -10.09
C LEU A 191 -14.27 -0.93 -11.32
N TYR A 192 -14.91 0.22 -11.12
CA TYR A 192 -15.39 1.07 -12.21
C TYR A 192 -14.22 1.71 -12.98
N PHE A 193 -13.15 2.07 -12.26
CA PHE A 193 -11.90 2.54 -12.86
C PHE A 193 -11.11 1.41 -13.53
N TYR A 194 -11.05 0.19 -12.95
CA TYR A 194 -10.49 -1.00 -13.61
C TYR A 194 -11.17 -1.29 -14.94
N LYS A 195 -12.52 -1.28 -15.00
CA LYS A 195 -13.25 -1.42 -16.27
C LYS A 195 -12.78 -0.38 -17.29
N LYS A 196 -12.69 0.90 -16.88
CA LYS A 196 -12.24 1.99 -17.76
C LYS A 196 -10.78 1.80 -18.21
N ALA A 197 -9.90 1.32 -17.33
CA ALA A 197 -8.51 1.00 -17.65
C ALA A 197 -8.41 -0.17 -18.65
N MET A 198 -9.14 -1.25 -18.42
CA MET A 198 -9.17 -2.44 -19.29
C MET A 198 -9.72 -2.10 -20.67
N VAL A 199 -10.85 -1.38 -20.78
CA VAL A 199 -11.38 -0.91 -22.07
C VAL A 199 -10.31 -0.10 -22.82
N ASN A 200 -9.75 0.94 -22.21
CA ASN A 200 -8.72 1.75 -22.87
C ASN A 200 -7.51 0.90 -23.31
N ASN A 201 -7.07 -0.06 -22.50
CA ASN A 201 -5.96 -0.93 -22.86
C ASN A 201 -6.32 -1.88 -24.03
N HIS A 202 -7.55 -2.38 -24.11
CA HIS A 202 -8.03 -3.19 -25.25
C HIS A 202 -8.04 -2.38 -26.56
N GLU A 203 -8.52 -1.13 -26.52
CA GLU A 203 -8.45 -0.18 -27.63
C GLU A 203 -7.00 0.01 -28.07
N PHE A 204 -6.08 0.30 -27.13
CA PHE A 204 -4.67 0.51 -27.46
C PHE A 204 -4.01 -0.71 -28.10
N ILE A 205 -4.31 -1.94 -27.65
CA ILE A 205 -3.80 -3.15 -28.29
C ILE A 205 -4.37 -3.30 -29.72
N ALA A 206 -5.66 -3.00 -29.91
CA ALA A 206 -6.31 -3.10 -31.21
C ALA A 206 -5.72 -2.07 -32.19
N ASP A 207 -5.63 -0.80 -31.77
CA ASP A 207 -5.03 0.30 -32.52
C ASP A 207 -3.58 0.01 -32.91
N ASP A 208 -2.75 -0.45 -31.96
CA ASP A 208 -1.34 -0.76 -32.18
C ASP A 208 -1.15 -1.90 -33.21
N ARG A 209 -2.02 -2.91 -33.21
CA ARG A 209 -1.98 -3.99 -34.21
C ARG A 209 -2.48 -3.56 -35.58
N VAL A 210 -3.50 -2.70 -35.68
CA VAL A 210 -3.93 -2.12 -36.96
C VAL A 210 -2.81 -1.28 -37.57
N ILE A 211 -2.20 -0.40 -36.77
CA ILE A 211 -1.09 0.47 -37.19
C ILE A 211 0.12 -0.36 -37.66
N ARG A 212 0.51 -1.42 -36.94
CA ARG A 212 1.60 -2.31 -37.37
C ARG A 212 1.34 -2.96 -38.74
N LYS A 213 0.09 -3.29 -39.07
CA LYS A 213 -0.27 -3.94 -40.35
C LYS A 213 -0.47 -2.94 -41.50
N LYS A 214 -1.09 -1.79 -41.25
CA LYS A 214 -1.46 -0.80 -42.28
C LYS A 214 -0.46 0.36 -42.43
N LYS A 215 0.47 0.54 -41.49
CA LYS A 215 1.60 1.51 -41.50
C LYS A 215 1.26 2.99 -41.70
N ASN A 216 0.00 3.40 -41.63
CA ASN A 216 -0.43 4.80 -41.69
C ASN A 216 -1.26 5.16 -40.44
N ILE A 217 -0.72 6.04 -39.60
CA ILE A 217 -1.37 6.49 -38.36
C ILE A 217 -2.40 7.58 -38.64
N LYS A 218 -2.09 8.55 -39.51
CA LYS A 218 -2.95 9.71 -39.77
C LYS A 218 -4.30 9.30 -40.35
N SER A 219 -4.28 8.53 -41.45
CA SER A 219 -5.52 8.07 -42.09
C SER A 219 -6.32 7.11 -41.21
N TYR A 220 -5.70 6.46 -40.22
CA TYR A 220 -6.42 5.66 -39.24
C TYR A 220 -7.07 6.52 -38.13
N GLN A 221 -6.40 7.59 -37.70
CA GLN A 221 -6.98 8.58 -36.76
C GLN A 221 -8.13 9.36 -37.41
N GLU A 222 -7.98 9.78 -38.67
CA GLU A 222 -9.03 10.41 -39.48
C GLU A 222 -10.25 9.49 -39.61
N LEU A 223 -10.04 8.20 -39.90
CA LEU A 223 -11.10 7.20 -39.96
C LEU A 223 -11.83 7.03 -38.62
N ILE A 224 -11.10 6.88 -37.51
CA ILE A 224 -11.72 6.79 -36.17
C ILE A 224 -12.53 8.06 -35.86
N LEU A 225 -12.02 9.24 -36.24
CA LEU A 225 -12.72 10.50 -36.04
C LEU A 225 -14.00 10.58 -36.89
N GLN A 226 -13.96 10.18 -38.16
CA GLN A 226 -15.13 10.12 -39.05
C GLN A 226 -16.20 9.15 -38.53
N GLU A 227 -15.81 7.95 -38.08
CA GLU A 227 -16.74 6.97 -37.51
C GLU A 227 -17.45 7.54 -36.27
N ILE A 228 -16.69 8.17 -35.38
CA ILE A 228 -17.21 8.81 -34.16
C ILE A 228 -18.14 10.00 -34.49
N LEU A 229 -17.81 10.80 -35.52
CA LEU A 229 -18.64 11.95 -35.93
C LEU A 229 -19.96 11.50 -36.59
N LYS A 230 -19.95 10.43 -37.40
CA LYS A 230 -21.16 9.89 -38.05
C LYS A 230 -22.25 9.51 -37.02
N GLN A 231 -21.87 9.14 -35.81
CA GLN A 231 -22.79 8.77 -34.73
C GLN A 231 -23.40 9.97 -33.96
N GLN A 232 -22.94 11.21 -34.15
CA GLN A 232 -23.26 12.36 -33.28
C GLN A 232 -24.51 13.17 -33.67
N ASN A 233 -25.38 12.65 -34.54
CA ASN A 233 -26.57 13.35 -35.03
C ASN A 233 -27.74 13.45 -34.03
N LEU A 234 -27.48 13.74 -32.74
CA LEU A 234 -28.49 13.93 -31.69
C LEU A 234 -28.24 15.18 -30.86
N ALA A 235 -29.03 16.22 -31.12
CA ALA A 235 -28.81 17.60 -30.66
C ALA A 235 -28.97 17.87 -29.14
N LEU A 236 -29.29 16.86 -28.32
CA LEU A 236 -29.60 17.02 -26.88
C LEU A 236 -28.68 16.23 -25.95
N ILE A 237 -27.50 15.78 -26.43
CA ILE A 237 -26.63 14.86 -25.67
C ILE A 237 -25.20 15.40 -25.62
N HIS A 238 -24.59 15.42 -24.43
CA HIS A 238 -23.12 15.56 -24.27
C HIS A 238 -22.41 14.30 -24.78
N GLN A 239 -22.29 14.16 -26.11
CA GLN A 239 -21.95 12.90 -26.76
C GLN A 239 -20.49 12.77 -27.22
N PHE A 240 -19.59 13.62 -26.73
CA PHE A 240 -18.17 13.55 -27.07
C PHE A 240 -17.35 12.86 -25.96
N ASN A 241 -16.98 11.59 -26.18
CA ASN A 241 -16.10 10.80 -25.30
C ASN A 241 -14.61 11.22 -25.43
N PHE A 242 -14.34 12.54 -25.43
CA PHE A 242 -13.07 13.17 -25.85
C PHE A 242 -11.87 12.55 -25.16
N ASN A 243 -12.00 12.31 -23.85
CA ASN A 243 -10.94 11.78 -23.00
C ASN A 243 -10.47 10.37 -23.42
N ASN A 244 -11.35 9.52 -23.95
CA ASN A 244 -10.96 8.18 -24.40
C ASN A 244 -10.32 8.22 -25.81
N THR A 245 -10.93 8.93 -26.77
CA THR A 245 -10.38 9.07 -28.13
C THR A 245 -9.05 9.82 -28.13
N LYS A 246 -8.93 10.90 -27.35
CA LYS A 246 -7.66 11.63 -27.13
C LYS A 246 -6.57 10.70 -26.60
N LYS A 247 -6.90 9.83 -25.64
CA LYS A 247 -5.95 8.82 -25.12
C LYS A 247 -5.50 7.85 -26.19
N ARG A 248 -6.42 7.31 -27.01
CA ARG A 248 -6.08 6.47 -28.17
C ARG A 248 -5.10 7.20 -29.10
N PHE A 249 -5.41 8.42 -29.52
CA PHE A 249 -4.58 9.18 -30.47
C PHE A 249 -3.18 9.53 -29.93
N ILE A 250 -3.08 9.94 -28.66
CA ILE A 250 -1.80 10.14 -27.96
C ILE A 250 -1.02 8.81 -27.91
N MET A 251 -1.68 7.71 -27.58
CA MET A 251 -0.99 6.44 -27.38
C MET A 251 -0.54 5.77 -28.69
N MET A 252 -1.21 6.04 -29.81
CA MET A 252 -0.77 5.65 -31.16
C MET A 252 0.55 6.34 -31.57
N THR A 253 0.77 7.58 -31.15
CA THR A 253 1.91 8.43 -31.56
C THR A 253 3.07 8.42 -30.56
N ASN A 254 2.81 8.11 -29.30
CA ASN A 254 3.82 7.99 -28.25
C ASN A 254 4.92 6.95 -28.57
N LYS A 255 6.09 7.14 -27.96
CA LYS A 255 7.19 6.17 -27.92
C LYS A 255 7.41 5.69 -26.49
N ASN A 256 7.91 4.47 -26.31
CA ASN A 256 8.24 3.94 -25.00
C ASN A 256 9.45 4.65 -24.39
N SER A 257 9.49 4.74 -23.06
CA SER A 257 10.72 5.13 -22.36
C SER A 257 11.77 4.02 -22.45
N LYS A 258 13.06 4.39 -22.33
CA LYS A 258 14.17 3.41 -22.24
C LYS A 258 13.95 2.37 -21.13
N PHE A 259 13.24 2.76 -20.07
CA PHE A 259 12.95 1.93 -18.90
C PHE A 259 11.61 1.19 -18.94
N ALA A 260 10.89 1.17 -20.07
CA ALA A 260 9.56 0.54 -20.17
C ALA A 260 9.53 -0.92 -19.69
N LYS A 261 10.55 -1.72 -20.01
CA LYS A 261 10.67 -3.11 -19.50
C LYS A 261 10.90 -3.15 -17.98
N MET A 262 11.78 -2.28 -17.47
CA MET A 262 12.06 -2.17 -16.02
C MET A 262 10.82 -1.79 -15.22
N LYS A 263 10.00 -0.89 -15.76
CA LYS A 263 8.70 -0.49 -15.20
C LYS A 263 7.70 -1.65 -15.13
N ASN A 264 7.72 -2.59 -16.08
CA ASN A 264 6.90 -3.80 -15.98
C ASN A 264 7.38 -4.70 -14.82
N TYR A 265 8.70 -4.86 -14.65
CA TYR A 265 9.25 -5.66 -13.54
C TYR A 265 8.91 -5.10 -12.15
N LEU A 266 8.67 -3.79 -12.02
CA LEU A 266 8.19 -3.16 -10.77
C LEU A 266 6.87 -3.74 -10.23
N ALA A 267 6.06 -4.38 -11.09
CA ALA A 267 4.84 -5.06 -10.64
C ALA A 267 5.14 -6.21 -9.67
N VAL A 268 6.22 -6.97 -9.88
CA VAL A 268 6.56 -8.17 -9.09
C VAL A 268 6.85 -7.83 -7.60
N PRO A 269 7.78 -6.91 -7.26
CA PRO A 269 7.99 -6.53 -5.86
C PRO A 269 6.75 -5.82 -5.27
N ALA A 270 5.97 -5.07 -6.07
CA ALA A 270 4.73 -4.49 -5.58
C ALA A 270 3.71 -5.55 -5.13
N PHE A 271 3.53 -6.63 -5.90
CA PHE A 271 2.71 -7.77 -5.49
C PHE A 271 3.27 -8.48 -4.25
N ALA A 272 4.59 -8.67 -4.17
CA ALA A 272 5.22 -9.32 -3.01
C ALA A 272 5.05 -8.51 -1.71
N VAL A 273 5.29 -7.18 -1.75
CA VAL A 273 5.08 -6.29 -0.61
C VAL A 273 3.61 -6.27 -0.19
N LEU A 274 2.69 -6.15 -1.15
CA LEU A 274 1.25 -6.20 -0.84
C LEU A 274 0.82 -7.55 -0.29
N ALA A 275 1.47 -8.66 -0.68
CA ALA A 275 1.17 -9.97 -0.12
C ALA A 275 1.49 -10.02 1.39
N ILE A 276 2.68 -9.55 1.77
CA ILE A 276 3.14 -9.51 3.17
C ILE A 276 2.27 -8.56 4.02
N VAL A 277 1.78 -7.46 3.44
CA VAL A 277 0.98 -6.45 4.14
C VAL A 277 -0.49 -6.86 4.31
N PHE A 278 -1.10 -7.50 3.29
CA PHE A 278 -2.55 -7.75 3.26
C PHE A 278 -2.97 -9.19 3.61
N ALA A 279 -2.06 -10.17 3.58
CA ALA A 279 -2.34 -11.52 4.05
C ALA A 279 -2.78 -11.55 5.53
N GLU A 280 -3.49 -12.61 5.91
CA GLU A 280 -3.86 -12.87 7.29
C GLU A 280 -2.68 -13.52 8.02
N LYS A 281 -2.40 -13.11 9.27
CA LYS A 281 -1.28 -13.65 10.04
C LYS A 281 -1.78 -14.69 11.02
N THR A 282 -1.35 -15.94 10.84
CA THR A 282 -1.62 -17.02 11.79
C THR A 282 -0.42 -17.23 12.69
N TYR A 283 -0.69 -17.49 13.95
CA TYR A 283 0.32 -17.71 14.98
C TYR A 283 0.37 -19.19 15.32
N ALA A 284 1.53 -19.82 15.13
CA ALA A 284 1.75 -21.19 15.57
C ALA A 284 1.88 -21.21 17.10
N LYS A 285 0.91 -21.81 17.79
CA LYS A 285 1.00 -22.12 19.22
C LYS A 285 1.82 -23.39 19.36
N GLU A 286 2.96 -23.31 20.04
CA GLU A 286 3.81 -24.47 20.29
C GLU A 286 3.08 -25.48 21.18
N SER A 287 3.04 -26.75 20.76
CA SER A 287 2.29 -27.80 21.45
C SER A 287 3.03 -28.23 22.72
N ILE A 288 2.37 -28.09 23.87
CA ILE A 288 2.91 -28.35 25.21
C ILE A 288 3.39 -29.82 25.40
N GLU A 289 3.02 -30.74 24.50
CA GLU A 289 3.49 -32.14 24.51
C GLU A 289 5.03 -32.27 24.50
N ASN A 290 5.75 -31.40 23.78
CA ASN A 290 7.21 -31.49 23.70
C ASN A 290 7.91 -31.13 25.03
N LEU A 291 7.31 -30.25 25.84
CA LEU A 291 7.86 -29.84 27.14
C LEU A 291 7.75 -30.93 28.22
N ASN A 292 6.86 -31.90 28.05
CA ASN A 292 6.71 -33.00 28.99
C ASN A 292 7.71 -34.13 28.72
N GLN A 293 8.01 -34.43 27.46
CA GLN A 293 9.02 -35.45 27.10
C GLN A 293 10.45 -35.05 27.50
N GLU A 294 10.76 -33.75 27.48
CA GLU A 294 12.08 -33.27 27.89
C GLU A 294 12.24 -33.27 29.42
N LYS A 295 11.17 -32.98 30.19
CA LYS A 295 11.19 -33.03 31.66
C LYS A 295 11.29 -34.45 32.23
N GLU A 296 10.69 -35.44 31.59
CA GLU A 296 10.71 -36.83 32.08
C GLU A 296 12.14 -37.44 32.05
N ASN A 297 12.99 -37.00 31.11
CA ASN A 297 14.38 -37.45 31.00
C ASN A 297 15.37 -36.82 32.00
N VAL A 298 14.99 -35.74 32.71
CA VAL A 298 15.90 -35.04 33.66
C VAL A 298 15.82 -35.61 35.09
N ILE A 299 14.73 -36.30 35.44
CA ILE A 299 14.47 -36.73 36.82
C ILE A 299 15.33 -37.95 37.26
N ASN A 300 15.83 -38.76 36.32
CA ASN A 300 16.44 -40.07 36.61
C ASN A 300 17.97 -40.08 36.78
N LYS A 301 18.58 -39.05 37.36
CA LYS A 301 20.00 -39.09 37.83
C LYS A 301 20.21 -38.36 39.16
N THR A 302 20.18 -39.11 40.25
CA THR A 302 20.56 -38.66 41.61
C THR A 302 22.08 -38.84 41.82
N PRO A 303 22.79 -37.93 42.55
CA PRO A 303 24.24 -37.99 42.70
C PRO A 303 24.70 -38.76 43.95
N SER A 304 26.00 -39.03 44.04
CA SER A 304 26.68 -39.44 45.27
C SER A 304 28.10 -38.88 45.29
N GLU A 305 28.48 -38.25 46.39
CA GLU A 305 29.76 -37.55 46.57
C GLU A 305 30.83 -38.43 47.24
N THR A 306 32.08 -37.94 47.15
CA THR A 306 33.16 -37.99 48.16
C THR A 306 34.41 -38.75 47.73
N GLY A 307 35.54 -38.03 47.71
CA GLY A 307 36.89 -38.57 47.52
C GLY A 307 37.93 -37.46 47.42
N GLN A 308 38.63 -37.18 48.52
CA GLN A 308 39.83 -36.32 48.56
C GLN A 308 40.97 -37.05 47.80
N ASP A 309 42.03 -36.41 47.27
CA ASP A 309 42.98 -35.57 47.99
C ASP A 309 44.11 -35.02 47.06
N ASN A 310 44.87 -34.03 47.53
CA ASN A 310 46.30 -33.74 47.21
C ASN A 310 46.81 -33.58 45.74
N LEU A 311 47.30 -32.37 45.36
CA LEU A 311 48.74 -31.97 45.41
C LEU A 311 49.07 -30.67 44.61
N MET A 312 50.29 -30.17 44.80
CA MET A 312 50.75 -28.79 44.53
C MET A 312 51.80 -28.72 43.39
N THR A 313 52.04 -27.50 42.85
CA THR A 313 53.14 -27.12 41.91
C THR A 313 52.95 -27.58 40.45
N ASN A 314 53.51 -26.95 39.40
CA ASN A 314 54.64 -26.02 39.29
C ASN A 314 54.53 -25.02 38.11
N TYR A 315 55.33 -23.94 38.13
CA TYR A 315 55.63 -23.09 36.95
C TYR A 315 56.71 -23.76 36.07
N SER A 316 56.62 -23.62 34.73
CA SER A 316 57.71 -23.08 33.89
C SER A 316 57.41 -23.11 32.38
N ASN A 317 58.02 -22.18 31.65
CA ASN A 317 57.92 -22.00 30.20
C ASN A 317 58.62 -23.11 29.40
N GLU A 318 58.20 -23.31 28.15
CA GLU A 318 59.12 -23.52 27.03
C GLU A 318 58.77 -22.58 25.86
N ARG A 319 59.81 -22.13 25.13
CA ARG A 319 59.74 -21.36 23.89
C ARG A 319 60.48 -22.13 22.81
N GLU A 320 59.90 -22.19 21.61
CA GLU A 320 60.53 -22.07 20.28
C GLU A 320 59.46 -22.43 19.22
N GLY A 321 59.43 -21.87 18.00
CA GLY A 321 60.31 -20.87 17.41
C GLY A 321 60.55 -21.13 15.91
N VAL A 322 59.59 -20.81 15.03
CA VAL A 322 59.81 -20.88 13.55
C VAL A 322 59.27 -19.64 12.83
N VAL A 323 60.05 -19.20 11.82
CA VAL A 323 60.04 -17.91 11.10
C VAL A 323 60.26 -18.23 9.60
N MET A 324 59.75 -17.55 8.56
CA MET A 324 59.33 -16.15 8.32
C MET A 324 57.96 -16.13 7.54
N GLY A 325 57.39 -15.02 7.04
CA GLY A 325 57.90 -13.66 6.94
C GLY A 325 56.93 -12.62 6.35
N SER A 326 57.36 -11.35 6.42
CA SER A 326 56.56 -10.15 6.17
C SER A 326 56.50 -9.71 4.69
N LYS A 327 55.48 -8.89 4.37
CA LYS A 327 55.72 -7.63 3.64
C LYS A 327 54.67 -6.57 3.99
N GLY A 328 55.14 -5.45 4.53
CA GLY A 328 54.37 -4.21 4.68
C GLY A 328 55.18 -3.01 4.14
N ARG A 329 54.49 -1.96 3.67
CA ARG A 329 55.02 -0.64 3.28
C ARG A 329 53.84 0.28 2.95
N SER A 330 53.78 1.58 3.23
CA SER A 330 54.46 2.46 4.22
C SER A 330 53.66 3.77 4.30
N SER A 331 53.72 4.48 5.43
CA SER A 331 53.22 5.85 5.58
C SER A 331 54.00 6.87 4.73
N THR A 332 53.39 8.03 4.46
CA THR A 332 54.11 9.33 4.35
C THR A 332 53.23 10.48 4.86
N ILE A 333 53.85 11.49 5.45
CA ILE A 333 53.23 12.74 5.97
C ILE A 333 53.58 13.90 5.02
N GLY A 334 52.73 14.93 4.94
CA GLY A 334 53.02 16.22 4.31
C GLY A 334 52.26 17.36 5.01
N GLN A 335 52.92 18.52 5.20
CA GLN A 335 52.38 19.73 5.86
C GLN A 335 52.06 20.85 4.83
N ASP A 336 51.84 22.07 5.33
CA ASP A 336 51.72 23.38 4.64
C ASP A 336 50.37 23.68 3.92
N THR A 337 49.78 24.90 3.96
CA THR A 337 50.15 26.20 4.58
C THR A 337 48.88 26.99 5.00
N ILE A 338 48.99 28.02 5.87
CA ILE A 338 47.95 29.03 6.15
C ILE A 338 48.39 30.43 5.67
N PRO A 339 47.48 31.27 5.13
CA PRO A 339 47.58 32.73 5.33
C PRO A 339 46.30 33.37 5.94
N ILE A 340 46.43 34.61 6.43
CA ILE A 340 45.55 35.27 7.41
C ILE A 340 45.02 36.64 6.93
N LYS A 341 43.85 37.07 7.49
CA LYS A 341 43.22 38.44 7.45
C LYS A 341 42.46 38.81 6.15
N LYS A 342 41.44 39.69 6.17
CA LYS A 342 41.20 40.86 7.05
C LYS A 342 39.71 41.24 7.23
N ASN A 343 39.43 42.05 8.27
CA ASN A 343 38.14 42.57 8.77
C ASN A 343 37.21 43.29 7.75
N VAL A 344 35.91 43.45 8.08
CA VAL A 344 35.30 44.72 8.59
C VAL A 344 33.88 44.46 9.16
N ASP A 345 33.47 45.35 10.06
CA ASP A 345 32.27 45.37 10.93
C ASP A 345 30.89 45.27 10.26
N GLY A 346 29.86 44.87 11.02
CA GLY A 346 28.46 45.16 10.66
C GLY A 346 27.35 44.36 11.34
N LYS A 347 26.90 44.83 12.52
CA LYS A 347 25.56 44.72 13.16
C LYS A 347 24.71 43.41 13.12
N LEU A 348 24.01 43.23 14.24
CA LEU A 348 22.88 42.32 14.44
C LEU A 348 21.81 42.44 13.34
N ASP A 349 21.39 41.30 12.80
CA ASP A 349 20.11 41.10 12.09
C ASP A 349 19.49 39.77 12.56
N GLU A 350 18.29 39.82 13.11
CA GLU A 350 17.51 38.62 13.44
C GLU A 350 17.05 37.92 12.15
N LYS A 351 17.44 36.66 11.96
CA LYS A 351 16.91 35.83 10.85
C LYS A 351 15.88 34.84 11.38
N PRO A 352 14.74 34.66 10.67
CA PRO A 352 13.61 33.91 11.18
C PRO A 352 13.92 32.41 11.26
N VAL A 353 13.38 31.76 12.29
CA VAL A 353 13.43 30.31 12.47
C VAL A 353 12.72 29.64 11.29
N GLN A 354 13.45 28.89 10.47
CA GLN A 354 12.84 28.01 9.46
C GLN A 354 12.18 26.83 10.17
N ASP A 355 10.85 26.73 10.04
CA ASP A 355 10.09 25.58 10.54
C ASP A 355 10.11 24.46 9.50
N ILE A 356 11.00 23.48 9.66
CA ILE A 356 11.23 22.38 8.69
C ILE A 356 10.44 21.11 9.08
N SER A 357 9.27 21.25 9.69
CA SER A 357 8.43 20.10 10.10
C SER A 357 7.58 19.51 8.97
N THR A 358 7.86 19.85 7.71
CA THR A 358 7.19 19.28 6.54
C THR A 358 8.23 18.93 5.49
N ALA A 359 8.58 17.64 5.41
CA ALA A 359 9.38 17.12 4.32
C ALA A 359 8.60 17.26 3.00
N VAL A 360 9.05 18.16 2.14
CA VAL A 360 8.62 18.20 0.74
C VAL A 360 9.35 17.09 0.00
N GLU A 361 8.61 16.14 -0.55
CA GLU A 361 9.15 15.10 -1.43
C GLU A 361 9.88 15.72 -2.62
N GLY A 362 11.17 15.38 -2.81
CA GLY A 362 11.87 15.59 -4.09
C GLY A 362 13.19 16.36 -4.09
N VAL A 363 13.70 16.81 -2.95
CA VAL A 363 15.08 17.35 -2.86
C VAL A 363 15.88 16.54 -1.85
N ALA A 364 16.99 15.96 -2.29
CA ALA A 364 17.98 15.38 -1.40
C ALA A 364 18.68 16.54 -0.66
N ALA A 365 18.22 16.82 0.56
CA ALA A 365 19.04 17.48 1.55
C ALA A 365 19.73 16.37 2.34
N ASP A 366 21.06 16.41 2.44
CA ASP A 366 21.84 15.50 3.28
C ASP A 366 21.72 15.95 4.75
N LEU A 367 20.47 15.93 5.25
CA LEU A 367 20.07 16.32 6.60
C LEU A 367 19.91 15.07 7.47
N VAL A 368 20.93 14.76 8.24
CA VAL A 368 20.85 13.79 9.33
C VAL A 368 20.20 14.50 10.54
N PRO A 369 19.08 14.02 11.09
CA PRO A 369 18.43 14.63 12.24
C PRO A 369 19.26 14.43 13.52
N ALA A 370 19.03 15.29 14.52
CA ALA A 370 19.67 15.15 15.83
C ALA A 370 19.20 13.88 16.55
N GLU A 371 20.12 13.14 17.18
CA GLU A 371 19.81 11.89 17.88
C GLU A 371 20.14 11.98 19.38
N TYR A 372 19.22 11.51 20.22
CA TYR A 372 19.41 11.43 21.67
C TYR A 372 20.37 10.28 22.03
N PRO A 373 21.22 10.37 23.08
CA PRO A 373 22.10 9.27 23.49
C PRO A 373 21.31 8.02 23.91
N GLY A 374 21.55 6.89 23.21
CA GLY A 374 20.74 5.67 23.34
C GLY A 374 19.51 5.64 22.41
N GLY A 375 19.37 6.62 21.53
CA GLY A 375 18.31 6.73 20.55
C GLY A 375 16.97 7.19 21.11
N ASN A 376 16.01 7.38 20.21
CA ASN A 376 14.70 7.97 20.50
C ASN A 376 13.85 7.14 21.48
N ASN A 377 14.16 5.85 21.65
CA ASN A 377 13.48 4.97 22.59
C ASN A 377 13.90 5.24 24.06
N GLU A 378 15.17 5.55 24.32
CA GLU A 378 15.63 5.85 25.68
C GLU A 378 15.11 7.21 26.17
N LEU A 379 15.03 8.20 25.28
CA LEU A 379 14.36 9.47 25.58
C LEU A 379 12.89 9.24 25.99
N ARG A 380 12.16 8.41 25.22
CA ARG A 380 10.76 8.07 25.54
C ARG A 380 10.62 7.32 26.87
N LYS A 381 11.52 6.37 27.18
CA LYS A 381 11.54 5.68 28.47
C LYS A 381 11.78 6.65 29.64
N LYS A 382 12.80 7.52 29.55
CA LYS A 382 13.10 8.52 30.59
C LYS A 382 11.96 9.51 30.78
N MET A 383 11.32 9.97 29.71
CA MET A 383 10.15 10.85 29.82
C MET A 383 8.97 10.12 30.48
N ALA A 384 8.67 8.87 30.07
CA ALA A 384 7.57 8.09 30.64
C ALA A 384 7.79 7.70 32.12
N TYR A 385 9.01 7.33 32.51
CA TYR A 385 9.35 6.95 33.89
C TYR A 385 9.18 8.12 34.88
N ASN A 386 9.45 9.35 34.44
CA ASN A 386 9.36 10.54 35.28
C ASN A 386 8.03 11.28 35.18
N PHE A 387 7.06 10.77 34.40
CA PHE A 387 5.78 11.43 34.12
C PHE A 387 4.77 11.21 35.25
N ASP A 388 4.33 12.29 35.88
CA ASP A 388 3.32 12.27 36.92
C ASP A 388 1.92 12.43 36.31
N SER A 389 1.16 11.34 36.27
CA SER A 389 -0.23 11.34 35.80
C SER A 389 -1.25 11.71 36.89
N SER A 390 -0.85 11.91 38.14
CA SER A 390 -1.77 12.12 39.27
C SER A 390 -2.52 13.46 39.22
N THR A 391 -1.95 14.45 38.53
CA THR A 391 -2.55 15.79 38.37
C THR A 391 -3.49 15.90 37.17
N LEU A 392 -3.64 14.85 36.37
CA LEU A 392 -4.42 14.86 35.13
C LEU A 392 -5.85 14.38 35.36
N ASP A 393 -6.80 15.06 34.73
CA ASP A 393 -8.22 14.74 34.89
C ASP A 393 -8.57 13.43 34.17
N HIS A 394 -8.89 12.38 34.94
CA HIS A 394 -9.19 11.03 34.46
C HIS A 394 -10.57 10.91 33.77
N GLN A 395 -10.82 11.75 32.78
CA GLN A 395 -11.95 11.55 31.86
C GLN A 395 -11.58 10.49 30.81
N ASN A 396 -12.60 9.82 30.26
CA ASN A 396 -12.47 8.62 29.42
C ASN A 396 -12.01 8.94 27.97
N SER A 397 -10.95 9.75 27.83
CA SER A 397 -10.43 10.27 26.57
C SER A 397 -8.91 10.05 26.43
N ILE A 398 -8.44 10.04 25.19
CA ILE A 398 -7.01 9.98 24.86
C ILE A 398 -6.48 11.41 24.82
N ILE A 399 -5.69 11.82 25.82
CA ILE A 399 -4.99 13.10 25.80
C ILE A 399 -3.81 13.00 24.82
N LYS A 400 -3.64 14.02 23.97
CA LYS A 400 -2.54 14.11 22.99
C LYS A 400 -1.84 15.46 23.11
N GLY A 401 -0.53 15.46 22.88
CA GLY A 401 0.27 16.67 22.80
C GLY A 401 1.60 16.41 22.09
N ASP A 402 2.11 17.45 21.43
CA ASP A 402 3.39 17.46 20.75
C ASP A 402 4.41 18.27 21.55
N VAL A 403 5.52 17.65 21.95
CA VAL A 403 6.66 18.34 22.58
C VAL A 403 7.68 18.70 21.50
N PHE A 404 8.18 19.93 21.55
CA PHE A 404 9.25 20.43 20.70
C PHE A 404 10.50 20.71 21.54
N ILE A 405 11.66 20.29 21.04
CA ILE A 405 12.98 20.51 21.64
C ILE A 405 13.87 21.12 20.57
N ILE A 406 14.58 22.21 20.89
CA ILE A 406 15.55 22.83 19.99
C ILE A 406 16.95 22.35 20.38
N VAL A 407 17.53 21.46 19.57
CA VAL A 407 18.92 21.02 19.72
C VAL A 407 19.83 22.01 18.98
N ASP A 408 20.84 22.54 19.65
CA ASP A 408 21.82 23.44 19.03
C ASP A 408 22.94 22.69 18.29
N GLU A 409 23.84 23.46 17.67
CA GLU A 409 24.97 22.94 16.89
C GLU A 409 26.00 22.17 17.75
N ASN A 410 25.95 22.33 19.08
CA ASN A 410 26.79 21.63 20.05
C ASN A 410 26.08 20.43 20.69
N GLY A 411 24.87 20.07 20.23
CA GLY A 411 24.07 18.98 20.79
C GLY A 411 23.35 19.32 22.09
N LYS A 412 23.27 20.59 22.49
CA LYS A 412 22.57 21.00 23.72
C LYS A 412 21.09 21.22 23.44
N ALA A 413 20.24 20.56 24.23
CA ALA A 413 18.81 20.78 24.20
C ALA A 413 18.40 22.11 24.86
N SER A 414 17.55 22.87 24.18
CA SER A 414 17.06 24.19 24.58
C SER A 414 15.63 24.42 24.06
N GLY A 415 14.99 25.53 24.41
CA GLY A 415 13.71 25.95 23.80
C GLY A 415 12.57 24.93 23.91
N ILE A 416 12.49 24.19 25.01
CA ILE A 416 11.52 23.11 25.20
C ILE A 416 10.11 23.69 25.40
N SER A 417 9.15 23.27 24.57
CA SER A 417 7.74 23.69 24.61
C SER A 417 6.81 22.51 24.28
N ALA A 418 5.55 22.56 24.71
CA ALA A 418 4.54 21.57 24.36
C ALA A 418 3.27 22.24 23.81
N VAL A 419 2.59 21.56 22.88
CA VAL A 419 1.33 21.99 22.26
C VAL A 419 0.34 20.83 22.28
N GLY A 420 -0.82 21.03 22.91
CA GLY A 420 -1.84 20.00 23.08
C GLY A 420 -3.10 20.55 23.74
N GLU A 421 -4.20 19.80 23.70
CA GLU A 421 -5.53 20.26 24.15
C GLU A 421 -5.65 20.41 25.68
N ASN A 422 -4.77 19.75 26.46
CA ASN A 422 -4.79 19.80 27.93
C ASN A 422 -3.55 20.53 28.47
N GLU A 423 -3.77 21.65 29.15
CA GLU A 423 -2.69 22.50 29.67
C GLU A 423 -1.87 21.83 30.77
N LYS A 424 -2.51 21.05 31.67
CA LYS A 424 -1.80 20.30 32.72
C LYS A 424 -0.85 19.25 32.11
N PHE A 425 -1.33 18.53 31.09
CA PHE A 425 -0.53 17.57 30.32
C PHE A 425 0.64 18.25 29.60
N ASN A 426 0.44 19.42 29.01
CA ASN A 426 1.51 20.18 28.34
C ASN A 426 2.58 20.63 29.34
N ASN A 427 2.18 21.14 30.52
CA ASN A 427 3.10 21.59 31.56
C ASN A 427 3.95 20.42 32.11
N GLU A 428 3.32 19.28 32.36
CA GLU A 428 4.02 18.06 32.80
C GLU A 428 4.94 17.50 31.71
N ALA A 429 4.49 17.49 30.45
CA ALA A 429 5.32 17.10 29.31
C ALA A 429 6.57 17.99 29.15
N ILE A 430 6.47 19.29 29.43
CA ILE A 430 7.62 20.21 29.47
C ILE A 430 8.55 19.87 30.65
N ARG A 431 8.01 19.55 31.84
CA ARG A 431 8.81 19.19 33.03
C ARG A 431 9.66 17.95 32.76
N VAL A 432 9.05 16.85 32.30
CA VAL A 432 9.79 15.62 32.01
C VAL A 432 10.75 15.76 30.83
N ALA A 433 10.41 16.58 29.82
CA ALA A 433 11.31 16.87 28.71
C ALA A 433 12.55 17.65 29.17
N LYS A 434 12.42 18.59 30.12
CA LYS A 434 13.58 19.27 30.72
C LYS A 434 14.46 18.27 31.49
N LEU A 435 13.86 17.48 32.38
CA LEU A 435 14.57 16.51 33.22
C LEU A 435 15.26 15.40 32.41
N ALA A 436 14.61 14.87 31.36
CA ALA A 436 15.21 13.87 30.47
C ALA A 436 16.40 14.40 29.63
N ASN A 437 16.57 15.72 29.55
CA ASN A 437 17.66 16.40 28.84
C ASN A 437 18.66 17.11 29.77
N GLU A 438 18.48 17.00 31.08
CA GLU A 438 19.40 17.57 32.05
C GLU A 438 20.73 16.80 32.02
N ASN A 439 21.83 17.52 31.80
CA ASN A 439 23.18 16.97 31.63
C ASN A 439 23.34 15.96 30.47
N VAL A 440 22.51 16.05 29.41
CA VAL A 440 22.59 15.20 28.23
C VAL A 440 23.01 16.00 26.98
N THR A 441 24.05 15.53 26.29
CA THR A 441 24.50 16.03 25.00
C THR A 441 24.00 15.12 23.88
N TRP A 442 23.18 15.65 22.98
CA TRP A 442 22.70 14.99 21.77
C TRP A 442 23.80 14.94 20.71
N THR A 443 23.66 14.06 19.72
CA THR A 443 24.34 14.31 18.44
C THR A 443 23.59 15.44 17.72
N PRO A 444 24.27 16.53 17.30
CA PRO A 444 23.61 17.60 16.57
C PRO A 444 23.17 17.12 15.18
N ALA A 445 22.12 17.72 14.64
CA ALA A 445 21.72 17.45 13.26
C ALA A 445 22.82 17.97 12.32
N THR A 446 23.18 17.20 11.29
CA THR A 446 24.13 17.66 10.27
C THR A 446 23.41 17.87 8.95
N LYS A 447 23.60 19.03 8.33
CA LYS A 447 23.16 19.31 6.96
C LYS A 447 24.38 19.55 6.10
N ASP A 448 24.52 18.79 5.01
CA ASP A 448 25.63 18.92 4.06
C ASP A 448 27.02 18.81 4.78
N GLY A 449 27.08 18.03 5.87
CA GLY A 449 28.26 17.82 6.71
C GLY A 449 28.50 18.86 7.82
N LEU A 450 27.72 19.94 7.89
CA LEU A 450 27.81 20.98 8.92
C LEU A 450 26.75 20.77 10.01
N ALA A 451 27.12 20.95 11.28
CA ALA A 451 26.16 20.95 12.38
C ALA A 451 25.17 22.12 12.22
N VAL A 452 23.88 21.86 12.43
CA VAL A 452 22.81 22.85 12.32
C VAL A 452 21.82 22.72 13.48
N ARG A 453 21.28 23.85 13.94
CA ARG A 453 20.20 23.88 14.93
C ARG A 453 18.95 23.16 14.39
N TYR A 454 18.40 22.23 15.17
CA TYR A 454 17.30 21.36 14.76
C TYR A 454 16.13 21.38 15.75
N ARG A 455 14.91 21.51 15.23
CA ARG A 455 13.68 21.43 16.01
C ARG A 455 13.15 19.99 16.01
N TYR A 456 13.48 19.26 17.07
CA TYR A 456 13.05 17.89 17.28
C TYR A 456 11.60 17.84 17.80
N LYS A 457 10.75 16.97 17.23
CA LYS A 457 9.33 16.83 17.57
C LYS A 457 9.04 15.46 18.18
N ILE A 458 8.40 15.43 19.35
CA ILE A 458 7.97 14.23 20.07
C ILE A 458 6.45 14.24 20.21
N PRO A 459 5.72 13.42 19.43
CA PRO A 459 4.32 13.16 19.73
C PRO A 459 4.22 12.31 21.00
N LEU A 460 3.37 12.77 21.93
CA LEU A 460 2.95 12.09 23.16
C LEU A 460 1.44 11.87 23.11
N ALA A 461 1.02 10.72 23.63
CA ALA A 461 -0.39 10.41 23.87
C ALA A 461 -0.50 9.59 25.15
N MET A 462 -1.51 9.89 25.95
CA MET A 462 -1.85 9.17 27.18
C MET A 462 -3.31 8.74 27.11
N GLN A 463 -3.58 7.49 27.47
CA GLN A 463 -4.91 6.94 27.58
C GLN A 463 -5.11 6.49 29.02
N PHE A 464 -6.13 7.02 29.68
CA PHE A 464 -6.54 6.52 30.99
C PHE A 464 -7.35 5.23 30.81
N ALA A 465 -7.17 4.29 31.73
CA ALA A 465 -8.11 3.19 31.87
C ALA A 465 -9.45 3.74 32.38
N PRO A 466 -10.60 3.18 31.96
CA PRO A 466 -11.87 3.54 32.57
C PRO A 466 -11.81 3.27 34.07
N ASN A 467 -12.15 4.29 34.86
CA ASN A 467 -12.06 4.23 36.30
C ASN A 467 -13.24 3.42 36.83
N ASP A 468 -13.03 2.12 37.08
CA ASP A 468 -14.08 1.16 37.46
C ASP A 468 -14.44 1.29 38.96
N LYS A 469 -14.74 2.52 39.39
CA LYS A 469 -15.08 2.87 40.78
C LYS A 469 -16.29 3.78 40.86
N THR A 470 -17.25 3.30 41.65
CA THR A 470 -18.52 3.91 42.11
C THR A 470 -19.55 4.17 41.00
N GLN A 471 -20.73 3.54 41.01
CA GLN A 471 -21.75 3.41 42.09
C GLN A 471 -22.36 4.75 42.49
#